data_AF-A0A969K3A9-F1
#
_entry.id   AF-A0A969K3A9-F1
#
_cell.length_a   1.000
_cell.length_b   1.000
_cell.length_c   1.000
_cell.angle_alpha   90.00
_cell.angle_beta   90.00
_cell.angle_gamma   90.00
#
_symmetry.space_group_name_H-M   'P 1'
#
loop_
_entity.id
_entity.type
_entity.pdbx_description
1 polymer ?
#
loop_
_entity_poly.entity_id
_entity_poly.type
_entity_poly.pdbx_seq_one_letter_code
_entity_poly.pdbx_strand_id
1 'polypeptide(L)' 'MAKHTQAHLSRTVEKYQSEGSKEMTRRQMEYYMGAKLIEIGVDPKSAVYRWSTETKGSREVLTYSAYWGDSKEKLESGLE' A
#
# COMPACT_ATOMS: atom_id res chain seq x y z
N MET A 1 1.94 19.92 13.86
CA MET A 1 1.80 19.43 12.48
C MET A 1 1.17 18.06 12.56
N ALA A 2 0.05 17.82 11.89
CA ALA A 2 -0.56 16.49 11.87
C ALA A 2 0.48 15.51 11.27
N LYS A 3 0.97 14.57 12.08
CA LYS A 3 1.86 13.52 11.58
C LYS A 3 0.99 12.65 10.69
N HIS A 4 1.22 12.68 9.39
CA HIS A 4 0.64 11.68 8.50
C HIS A 4 1.16 10.32 8.97
N THR A 5 0.25 9.46 9.43
CA THR A 5 0.52 8.12 9.98
C THR A 5 0.19 7.00 8.99
N GLN A 6 -0.10 7.38 7.74
CA GLN A 6 -0.43 6.46 6.67
C GLN A 6 0.07 6.97 5.31
N ALA A 7 0.35 6.03 4.41
CA ALA A 7 0.72 6.28 3.02
C ALA A 7 0.00 5.30 2.10
N HIS A 8 -0.33 5.73 0.89
CA HIS A 8 -1.03 4.92 -0.11
C HIS A 8 -0.33 5.04 -1.46
N LEU A 9 -0.13 3.91 -2.12
CA LEU A 9 0.39 3.83 -3.48
C LEU A 9 -0.59 3.05 -4.34
N SER A 10 -1.14 3.67 -5.37
CA SER A 10 -2.10 3.03 -6.27
C SER A 10 -1.53 2.87 -7.68
N ARG A 11 -1.82 1.72 -8.30
CA ARG A 11 -1.57 1.49 -9.74
C ARG A 11 -2.76 0.82 -10.39
N THR A 12 -3.07 1.28 -11.60
CA THR A 12 -4.06 0.66 -12.47
C THR A 12 -3.39 -0.40 -13.33
N VAL A 13 -3.91 -1.62 -13.30
CA VAL A 13 -3.49 -2.75 -14.14
C VAL A 13 -4.67 -3.28 -14.95
N GLU A 14 -4.39 -4.02 -16.02
CA GLU A 14 -5.46 -4.70 -16.75
C GLU A 14 -5.89 -5.97 -16.03
N LYS A 15 -7.22 -6.20 -15.98
CA LYS A 15 -7.80 -7.34 -15.27
C LYS A 15 -7.32 -8.69 -15.82
N TYR A 16 -7.12 -8.75 -17.13
CA TYR A 16 -6.70 -9.96 -17.84
C TYR A 16 -5.18 -10.03 -18.09
N GLN A 17 -4.41 -9.14 -17.45
CA GLN A 17 -2.95 -9.22 -17.50
C GLN A 17 -2.47 -10.53 -16.86
N SER A 18 -1.37 -11.09 -17.37
CA SER A 18 -0.78 -12.31 -16.82
C SER A 18 -0.42 -12.15 -15.34
N GLU A 19 -0.58 -13.23 -14.56
CA GLU A 19 -0.30 -13.23 -13.12
C GLU A 19 1.13 -12.80 -12.81
N GLY A 20 2.12 -13.23 -13.61
CA GLY A 20 3.51 -12.82 -13.45
C GLY A 20 3.72 -11.30 -13.59
N SER A 21 2.97 -10.63 -14.47
CA SER A 21 3.05 -9.17 -14.64
C SER A 21 2.41 -8.43 -13.46
N LYS A 22 1.32 -8.97 -12.92
CA LYS A 22 0.68 -8.43 -11.71
C LYS A 22 1.59 -8.59 -10.49
N GLU A 23 2.25 -9.74 -10.34
CA GLU A 23 3.23 -9.98 -9.27
C GLU A 23 4.41 -9.01 -9.38
N MET A 24 4.98 -8.83 -10.57
CA MET A 24 6.05 -7.85 -10.80
C MET A 24 5.61 -6.42 -10.47
N THR A 25 4.35 -6.08 -10.76
CA THR A 25 3.79 -4.77 -10.40
C THR A 25 3.69 -4.61 -8.89
N ARG A 26 3.20 -5.64 -8.17
CA ARG A 26 3.13 -5.62 -6.71
C ARG A 26 4.51 -5.47 -6.07
N ARG A 27 5.51 -6.24 -6.51
CA ARG A 27 6.89 -6.13 -6.01
C ARG A 27 7.49 -4.74 -6.19
N GLN A 28 7.25 -4.11 -7.35
CA GLN A 28 7.68 -2.74 -7.58
C GLN A 28 7.00 -1.77 -6.60
N MET A 29 5.69 -1.92 -6.39
CA MET A 29 4.95 -1.08 -5.45
C MET A 29 5.44 -1.25 -4.00
N GLU A 30 5.73 -2.48 -3.58
CA GLU A 30 6.30 -2.78 -2.25
C GLU A 30 7.67 -2.10 -2.08
N TYR A 31 8.54 -2.21 -3.09
CA TYR A 31 9.84 -1.56 -3.10
C TYR A 31 9.73 -0.03 -3.00
N TYR A 32 8.88 0.59 -3.83
CA TYR A 32 8.68 2.04 -3.82
C TYR A 32 8.08 2.53 -2.50
N MET A 33 7.15 1.79 -1.91
CA MET A 33 6.57 2.15 -0.61
C MET A 33 7.65 2.12 0.48
N GLY A 34 8.47 1.08 0.54
CA GLY A 34 9.57 1.01 1.50
C GLY A 34 10.54 2.19 1.37
N ALA A 35 10.93 2.54 0.15
CA ALA A 35 11.77 3.72 -0.11
C ALA A 35 11.08 5.02 0.35
N LYS A 36 9.77 5.16 0.10
CA LYS A 36 9.00 6.35 0.50
C LYS A 36 8.91 6.50 2.01
N LEU A 37 8.74 5.40 2.74
CA LEU A 37 8.71 5.43 4.21
C LEU A 37 10.05 5.87 4.78
N ILE A 38 11.16 5.37 4.24
CA ILE A 38 12.51 5.80 4.65
C ILE A 38 12.70 7.31 4.42
N GLU A 39 12.26 7.82 3.27
CA GLU A 39 12.36 9.25 2.93
C GLU A 39 11.68 10.17 3.96
N ILE A 40 10.56 9.72 4.53
CA ILE A 40 9.81 10.46 5.55
C ILE A 40 10.21 10.09 6.99
N GLY A 41 11.31 9.34 7.16
CA GLY A 41 11.86 8.97 8.48
C GLY A 41 11.06 7.88 9.20
N VAL A 42 10.27 7.08 8.48
CA VAL A 42 9.52 5.95 9.02
C VAL A 42 10.28 4.65 8.73
N ASP A 43 10.52 3.85 9.77
CA ASP A 43 11.08 2.51 9.59
C ASP A 43 10.06 1.59 8.88
N PRO A 44 10.37 1.07 7.68
CA PRO A 44 9.43 0.24 6.93
C PRO A 44 9.04 -1.06 7.65
N LYS A 45 9.87 -1.57 8.57
CA LYS A 45 9.56 -2.81 9.32
C LYS A 45 8.56 -2.56 10.45
N SER A 46 8.45 -1.33 10.93
CA SER A 46 7.49 -0.94 11.97
C SER A 46 6.05 -0.77 11.47
N ALA A 47 5.89 -0.54 10.16
CA ALA A 47 4.61 -0.28 9.51
C ALA A 47 3.81 -1.57 9.25
N VAL A 48 2.49 -1.44 9.23
CA VAL A 48 1.54 -2.48 8.79
C VAL A 48 1.12 -2.18 7.36
N TYR A 49 1.11 -3.21 6.53
CA TYR A 49 0.77 -3.08 5.12
C TYR A 49 -0.54 -3.79 4.78
N ARG A 50 -1.37 -3.16 3.94
CA ARG A 50 -2.57 -3.78 3.38
C ARG A 50 -2.62 -3.57 1.88
N TRP A 51 -3.01 -4.64 1.19
CA TRP A 51 -3.41 -4.58 -0.21
C TRP A 51 -4.92 -4.39 -0.31
N SER A 52 -5.34 -3.56 -1.24
CA SER A 52 -6.73 -3.43 -1.65
C SER A 52 -6.80 -3.42 -3.16
N THR A 53 -7.82 -4.08 -3.72
CA THR A 53 -8.04 -4.14 -5.17
C THR A 53 -9.44 -3.66 -5.47
N GLU A 54 -9.56 -2.66 -6.34
CA GLU A 54 -10.85 -2.17 -6.83
C GLU A 54 -10.98 -2.50 -8.32
N THR A 55 -12.00 -3.27 -8.70
CA THR A 55 -12.23 -3.63 -10.10
C THR A 55 -13.10 -2.57 -10.77
N LYS A 56 -12.64 -2.02 -11.90
CA LYS A 56 -13.39 -1.08 -12.76
C LYS A 56 -13.45 -1.61 -14.19
N GLY A 57 -14.49 -2.38 -14.48
CA GLY A 57 -14.66 -3.03 -15.78
C GLY A 57 -13.51 -3.97 -16.12
N SER A 58 -12.77 -3.67 -17.18
CA SER A 58 -11.59 -4.43 -17.63
C SER A 58 -10.28 -4.05 -16.93
N ARG A 59 -10.32 -3.16 -15.93
CA ARG A 59 -9.15 -2.69 -15.18
C ARG A 59 -9.29 -3.00 -13.70
N GLU A 60 -8.16 -3.11 -13.02
CA GLU A 60 -8.07 -3.24 -11.57
C GLU A 60 -7.17 -2.12 -11.03
N VAL A 61 -7.59 -1.46 -9.97
CA VAL A 61 -6.78 -0.50 -9.22
C VAL A 61 -6.24 -1.23 -8.00
N LEU A 62 -4.96 -1.51 -8.00
CA LEU A 62 -4.23 -2.07 -6.87
C LEU A 62 -3.77 -0.91 -5.99
N THR A 63 -4.11 -0.94 -4.71
CA THR A 63 -3.64 0.02 -3.71
C THR A 63 -2.84 -0.71 -2.65
N TYR A 64 -1.61 -0.25 -2.44
CA TYR A 64 -0.75 -0.68 -1.35
C TYR A 64 -0.71 0.42 -0.30
N SER A 65 -1.23 0.11 0.89
CA SER A 65 -1.33 1.04 2.00
C SER A 65 -0.35 0.65 3.09
N ALA A 66 0.35 1.64 3.65
CA ALA A 66 1.20 1.49 4.82
C ALA A 66 0.66 2.33 5.97
N TYR A 67 0.63 1.77 7.18
CA TYR A 67 0.10 2.40 8.39
C TYR A 67 1.12 2.28 9.52
N TRP A 68 1.36 3.36 10.26
CA TRP A 68 2.27 3.42 11.41
C TRP A 68 1.70 4.32 12.50
N GLY A 69 2.27 4.29 13.71
CA GLY A 69 1.79 5.10 14.84
C GLY A 69 0.28 4.93 15.08
N ASP A 70 -0.44 6.04 15.28
CA ASP A 70 -1.88 6.07 15.58
C ASP A 70 -2.74 5.32 14.56
N SER A 71 -2.43 5.41 13.26
CA SER A 71 -3.18 4.67 12.24
C SER A 71 -3.02 3.16 12.36
N LYS A 72 -1.84 2.69 12.78
CA LYS A 72 -1.60 1.28 13.07
C LYS A 72 -2.38 0.83 14.31
N GLU A 73 -2.35 1.63 15.38
CA GLU A 73 -3.03 1.32 16.64
C GLU A 73 -4.56 1.22 16.47
N LYS A 74 -5.15 2.12 15.65
CA LYS A 74 -6.57 2.06 15.28
C LYS A 74 -6.94 0.80 14.51
N LEU A 75 -6.10 0.42 13.55
CA LEU A 75 -6.24 -0.81 12.76
C LEU A 75 -6.20 -2.07 13.64
N GLU A 76 -5.27 -2.11 14.60
CA GLU A 76 -5.11 -3.24 15.52
C GLU A 76 -6.25 -3.31 16.55
N SER A 77 -6.85 -2.17 16.90
CA SER A 77 -7.98 -2.09 17.83
C SER A 77 -9.34 -2.39 17.18
N GLY A 78 -9.39 -2.62 15.86
CA GLY A 78 -10.64 -2.89 15.14
C GLY A 78 -11.60 -1.70 15.04
N LEU A 79 -11.09 -0.49 15.27
CA LEU A 79 -11.83 0.76 15.06
C LEU A 79 -11.62 1.21 13.61
N GLU A 80 -12.44 0.66 12.71
CA GLU A 80 -12.55 1.11 11.31
C GLU A 80 -13.55 2.26 11.15
#